data_AF-A0A674PQU8-F1
#
_entry.id   AF-A0A674PQU8-F1
#
_cell.length_a   1.000
_cell.length_b   1.000
_cell.length_c   1.000
_cell.angle_alpha   90.00
_cell.angle_beta   90.00
_cell.angle_gamma   90.00
#
_symmetry.space_group_name_H-M   'P 1'
#
loop_
_entity.id
_entity.type
_entity.pdbx_description
1 polymer ?
#
loop_
_entity_poly.entity_id
_entity_poly.type
_entity_poly.pdbx_seq_one_letter_code
_entity_poly.pdbx_strand_id
1 'polypeptide(L)'
;MMEGGMQLLNRDGHSISHNSKRHYHDSFVSMNRMRQRGLLCDIVLHVSNKEIKAHKVVLASCSPYFHAMFTNEMSESRQTHVTLHDIDPQALEQLVQYAYTAEIMVGEGNVQTLLPAASLLQLNGVRDACCKFLLSQLDPSNCLGIRAFADTHSCSDLLKSAHKYLLQHFVEVSKTEEFMLLPLKQVLDLFSSDTLNVPSEEEVYRAGLSWVKHDIDGRRQHVPWLMKCVRLPLLRRDFLISNVDTELLVRHHAECKDLLIEALKYHLMPEQRVNLYNIRTRPRRCEGASPVLFAVGQCVLEGGGSLFAIHGDCEAYDTRTDRWHMVASMSTRRARVGVAAIGNRLYAVGGYDGTSDLATIESYDPITNTWQPEVSMGTRRSCLGVAVLHGLLYAAGGYDGASSSHLATVEKYDPLNNAWTAIANMLSRRSSAGVAVLEGMLYVAGGNDGTSCLNSVERFNPKTNTWEGVAPMNIRRSTHDLVAMDGWLYAVGGNDGSSSLNSIEKYNPRSNKWVAASCMFTRRSSVGVAILELLNFPPPSSPTLSVSSTSL
;
A
#
# COMPACT_ATOMS: atom_id res chain seq x y z
N MET A 1 -42.91 31.76 19.04
CA MET A 1 -41.90 31.61 20.10
C MET A 1 -40.77 32.57 19.79
N MET A 2 -40.48 33.47 20.71
CA MET A 2 -39.37 34.43 20.63
C MET A 2 -38.06 33.67 20.87
N GLU A 3 -37.11 33.71 19.94
CA GLU A 3 -35.72 33.35 20.24
C GLU A 3 -34.96 34.63 20.60
N GLY A 4 -34.65 34.75 21.89
CA GLY A 4 -33.87 35.84 22.46
C GLY A 4 -32.39 35.71 22.13
N GLY A 5 -31.85 36.71 21.45
CA GLY A 5 -30.41 36.95 21.39
C GLY A 5 -29.96 37.70 22.64
N MET A 6 -29.20 37.03 23.51
CA MET A 6 -28.51 37.65 24.65
C MET A 6 -27.55 38.75 24.16
N GLN A 7 -27.80 40.00 24.57
CA GLN A 7 -26.93 41.15 24.36
C GLN A 7 -25.89 41.25 25.48
N LEU A 8 -24.61 41.15 25.14
CA LEU A 8 -23.51 41.60 26.00
C LEU A 8 -23.37 43.11 25.85
N LEU A 9 -23.78 43.84 26.90
CA LEU A 9 -23.62 45.29 27.01
C LEU A 9 -22.19 45.64 27.44
N ASN A 10 -21.39 46.20 26.54
CA ASN A 10 -20.20 46.96 26.91
C ASN A 10 -20.58 48.44 27.04
N ARG A 11 -20.34 49.01 28.23
CA ARG A 11 -20.46 50.43 28.53
C ARG A 11 -19.29 51.17 27.88
N ASP A 12 -19.55 51.87 26.77
CA ASP A 12 -19.14 53.25 26.45
C ASP A 12 -19.35 53.52 24.94
N GLY A 13 -20.28 54.44 24.62
CA GLY A 13 -20.69 54.79 23.25
C GLY A 13 -21.95 54.05 22.77
N HIS A 14 -23.08 54.76 22.66
CA HIS A 14 -24.39 54.15 22.36
C HIS A 14 -24.52 53.82 20.85
N SER A 15 -24.11 52.62 20.45
CA SER A 15 -24.51 52.05 19.16
C SER A 15 -25.06 50.63 19.36
N ILE A 16 -26.34 50.42 19.06
CA ILE A 16 -26.98 49.10 19.05
C ILE A 16 -26.92 48.57 17.62
N SER A 17 -26.13 47.53 17.36
CA SER A 17 -26.10 46.86 16.05
C SER A 17 -27.20 45.79 15.98
N HIS A 18 -28.26 46.05 15.22
CA HIS A 18 -29.30 45.05 14.90
C HIS A 18 -28.93 44.31 13.60
N ASN A 19 -28.69 43.00 13.67
CA ASN A 19 -28.39 42.16 12.50
C ASN A 19 -29.50 41.09 12.35
N SER A 20 -30.41 41.31 11.39
CA SER A 20 -31.43 40.32 11.03
C SER A 20 -30.87 39.39 9.95
N LYS A 21 -30.41 38.21 10.37
CA LYS A 21 -29.86 37.18 9.46
C LYS A 21 -30.86 36.74 8.38
N ARG A 22 -32.17 36.86 8.62
CA ARG A 22 -33.23 36.49 7.67
C ARG A 22 -33.49 37.55 6.59
N HIS A 23 -33.12 38.80 6.83
CA HIS A 23 -33.35 39.90 5.89
C HIS A 23 -32.70 39.64 4.52
N TYR A 24 -31.49 39.06 4.51
CA TYR A 24 -30.79 38.73 3.26
C TYR A 24 -31.54 37.67 2.45
N HIS A 25 -31.99 36.59 3.10
CA HIS A 25 -32.76 35.52 2.46
C HIS A 25 -34.08 36.05 1.88
N ASP A 26 -34.86 36.79 2.66
CA ASP A 26 -36.15 37.32 2.21
C ASP A 26 -36.00 38.34 1.07
N SER A 27 -34.91 39.11 1.07
CA SER A 27 -34.56 40.02 -0.03
C SER A 27 -34.27 39.26 -1.33
N PHE A 28 -33.45 38.20 -1.29
CA PHE A 28 -33.16 37.39 -2.48
C PHE A 28 -34.39 36.64 -3.01
N VAL A 29 -35.27 36.16 -2.12
CA VAL A 29 -36.56 35.56 -2.50
C VAL A 29 -37.45 36.60 -3.21
N SER A 30 -37.50 37.83 -2.72
CA SER A 30 -38.24 38.92 -3.35
C SER A 30 -37.66 39.26 -4.73
N MET A 31 -36.32 39.36 -4.85
CA MET A 31 -35.64 39.58 -6.13
C MET A 31 -35.90 38.45 -7.15
N ASN A 32 -36.00 37.20 -6.70
CA ASN A 32 -36.37 36.08 -7.58
C ASN A 32 -37.81 36.22 -8.10
N ARG A 33 -38.76 36.66 -7.26
CA ARG A 33 -40.14 36.94 -7.71
C ARG A 33 -40.18 38.09 -8.71
N MET A 34 -39.36 39.13 -8.54
CA MET A 34 -39.22 40.23 -9.50
C MET A 34 -38.70 39.72 -10.85
N ARG A 35 -37.67 38.86 -10.82
CA ARG A 35 -37.10 38.20 -12.01
C ARG A 35 -38.15 37.41 -12.80
N GLN A 36 -38.94 36.57 -12.11
CA GLN A 36 -40.00 35.77 -12.73
C GLN A 36 -41.09 36.62 -13.40
N ARG A 37 -41.33 37.84 -12.90
CA ARG A 37 -42.27 38.81 -13.47
C ARG A 37 -41.63 39.75 -14.50
N GLY A 38 -40.32 39.66 -14.72
CA GLY A 38 -39.57 40.54 -15.61
C GLY A 38 -39.49 42.00 -15.12
N LEU A 39 -39.67 42.24 -13.82
CA LEU A 39 -39.63 43.58 -13.23
C LEU A 39 -38.18 43.94 -12.89
N LEU A 40 -37.76 45.14 -13.28
CA LEU A 40 -36.42 45.70 -13.04
C LEU A 40 -35.26 44.89 -13.65
N CYS A 41 -35.52 43.96 -14.58
CA CYS A 41 -34.46 43.21 -15.25
C CYS A 41 -33.67 44.08 -16.22
N ASP A 42 -32.36 44.17 -15.98
CA ASP A 42 -31.39 45.03 -16.65
C ASP A 42 -30.47 44.26 -17.61
N ILE A 43 -30.63 42.93 -17.70
CA ILE A 43 -29.95 42.08 -18.68
C ILE A 43 -30.81 40.91 -19.19
N VAL A 44 -30.64 40.57 -20.45
CA VAL A 44 -31.18 39.37 -21.09
C VAL A 44 -30.02 38.52 -21.62
N LEU A 45 -29.90 37.30 -21.09
CA LEU A 45 -28.94 36.30 -21.56
C LEU A 45 -29.59 35.49 -22.69
N HIS A 46 -28.95 35.47 -23.85
CA HIS A 46 -29.34 34.66 -25.00
C HIS A 46 -28.46 33.41 -25.05
N VAL A 47 -29.07 32.23 -24.99
CA VAL A 47 -28.38 30.94 -25.21
C VAL A 47 -29.15 30.13 -26.22
N SER A 48 -28.53 29.92 -27.37
CA SER A 48 -29.13 29.24 -28.53
C SER A 48 -30.50 29.84 -28.89
N ASN A 49 -31.61 29.23 -28.45
CA ASN A 49 -32.98 29.69 -28.73
C ASN A 49 -33.74 30.17 -27.47
N LYS A 50 -33.08 30.30 -26.31
CA LYS A 50 -33.74 30.62 -25.04
C LYS A 50 -33.25 31.97 -24.49
N GLU A 51 -34.21 32.81 -24.11
CA GLU A 51 -33.96 34.10 -23.47
C GLU A 51 -34.17 34.01 -21.96
N ILE A 52 -33.16 34.38 -21.18
CA ILE A 52 -33.23 34.40 -19.71
C ILE A 52 -33.03 35.83 -19.22
N LYS A 53 -34.07 36.39 -18.59
CA LYS A 53 -34.03 37.72 -17.96
C LYS A 53 -33.44 37.64 -16.55
N ALA A 54 -32.53 38.54 -16.22
CA ALA A 54 -31.88 38.61 -14.92
C ALA A 54 -31.47 40.06 -14.55
N HIS A 55 -30.98 40.23 -13.32
CA HIS A 55 -30.41 41.48 -12.82
C HIS A 55 -28.89 41.42 -12.84
N LYS A 56 -28.21 42.46 -13.35
CA LYS A 56 -26.74 42.51 -13.45
C LYS A 56 -26.10 42.39 -12.06
N VAL A 57 -26.70 43.04 -11.05
CA VAL A 57 -26.15 43.08 -9.69
C VAL A 57 -26.10 41.70 -9.03
N VAL A 58 -27.13 40.87 -9.23
CA VAL A 58 -27.19 39.52 -8.62
C VAL A 58 -26.18 38.61 -9.30
N LEU A 59 -26.10 38.65 -10.63
CA LEU A 59 -25.14 37.84 -11.38
C LEU A 59 -23.69 38.24 -11.09
N ALA A 60 -23.39 39.54 -11.04
CA ALA A 60 -22.07 40.05 -10.67
C ALA A 60 -21.68 39.72 -9.22
N SER A 61 -22.65 39.64 -8.31
CA SER A 61 -22.37 39.28 -6.90
C SER A 61 -22.04 37.80 -6.73
N CYS A 62 -22.62 36.92 -7.56
CA CYS A 62 -22.50 35.47 -7.42
C CYS A 62 -21.33 34.91 -8.24
N SER A 63 -21.04 35.50 -9.41
CA SER A 63 -20.04 35.01 -10.36
C SER A 63 -18.97 36.07 -10.64
N PRO A 64 -17.69 35.76 -10.39
CA PRO A 64 -16.57 36.62 -10.79
C PRO A 64 -16.51 36.85 -12.31
N TYR A 65 -16.97 35.88 -13.11
CA TYR A 65 -17.03 36.01 -14.57
C TYR A 65 -17.99 37.13 -14.99
N PHE A 66 -19.22 37.12 -14.46
CA PHE A 66 -20.19 38.20 -14.72
C PHE A 66 -19.76 39.53 -14.09
N HIS A 67 -19.11 39.49 -12.93
CA HIS A 67 -18.52 40.69 -12.34
C HIS A 67 -17.54 41.34 -13.31
N ALA A 68 -16.53 40.60 -13.78
CA ALA A 68 -15.53 41.10 -14.72
C ALA A 68 -16.15 41.56 -16.04
N MET A 69 -17.16 40.85 -16.54
CA MET A 69 -17.88 41.23 -17.77
C MET A 69 -18.62 42.57 -17.65
N PHE A 70 -19.21 42.86 -16.49
CA PHE A 70 -20.01 44.08 -16.30
C PHE A 70 -19.19 45.26 -15.76
N THR A 71 -18.07 45.03 -15.09
CA THR A 71 -17.22 46.09 -14.51
C THR A 71 -16.05 46.50 -15.39
N ASN A 72 -15.55 45.64 -16.29
CA ASN A 72 -14.55 46.07 -17.26
C ASN A 72 -15.15 46.95 -18.35
N GLU A 73 -14.36 47.88 -18.88
CA GLU A 73 -14.70 48.77 -20.01
C GLU A 73 -14.84 48.03 -21.36
N MET A 74 -15.38 46.81 -21.36
CA MET A 74 -15.71 46.05 -22.57
C MET A 74 -17.06 46.49 -23.15
N SER A 75 -17.31 46.16 -24.42
CA SER A 75 -18.55 46.46 -25.16
C SER A 75 -19.82 45.92 -24.48
N GLU A 76 -19.69 44.80 -23.78
CA GLU A 76 -20.74 44.05 -23.11
C GLU A 76 -21.30 44.79 -21.88
N SER A 77 -20.51 45.68 -21.27
CA SER A 77 -20.94 46.51 -20.13
C SER A 77 -22.14 47.40 -20.50
N ARG A 78 -22.17 47.89 -21.75
CA ARG A 78 -23.20 48.78 -22.29
C ARG A 78 -24.36 48.05 -22.97
N GLN A 79 -24.24 46.74 -23.18
CA GLN A 79 -25.27 45.96 -23.83
C GLN A 79 -26.30 45.45 -22.81
N THR A 80 -27.56 45.41 -23.24
CA THR A 80 -28.69 44.82 -22.51
C THR A 80 -28.91 43.35 -22.88
N HIS A 81 -28.28 42.88 -23.96
CA HIS A 81 -28.36 41.52 -24.48
C HIS A 81 -26.96 40.94 -24.58
N VAL A 82 -26.72 39.79 -23.94
CA VAL A 82 -25.44 39.07 -24.00
C VAL A 82 -25.69 37.66 -24.51
N THR A 83 -25.00 37.28 -25.58
CA THR A 83 -25.05 35.92 -26.15
C THR A 83 -23.94 35.07 -25.53
N LEU A 84 -24.31 34.01 -24.81
CA LEU A 84 -23.35 33.05 -24.28
C LEU A 84 -23.29 31.84 -25.22
N HIS A 85 -22.07 31.53 -25.66
CA HIS A 85 -21.77 30.34 -26.45
C HIS A 85 -21.30 29.21 -25.54
N ASP A 86 -21.46 27.96 -25.97
CA ASP A 86 -20.95 26.75 -25.30
C ASP A 86 -21.55 26.39 -23.94
N ILE A 87 -22.75 26.89 -23.62
CA ILE A 87 -23.51 26.50 -22.42
C ILE A 87 -24.85 25.88 -22.82
N ASP A 88 -25.23 24.79 -22.17
CA ASP A 88 -26.56 24.21 -22.32
C ASP A 88 -27.64 25.16 -21.71
N PRO A 89 -28.75 25.45 -22.43
CA PRO A 89 -29.78 26.38 -21.96
C PRO A 89 -30.41 25.99 -20.62
N GLN A 90 -30.53 24.69 -20.33
CA GLN A 90 -31.14 24.20 -19.11
C GLN A 90 -30.14 24.28 -17.94
N ALA A 91 -28.87 23.99 -18.18
CA ALA A 91 -27.81 24.21 -17.20
C ALA A 91 -27.70 25.70 -16.81
N LEU A 92 -27.74 26.62 -17.78
CA LEU A 92 -27.67 28.06 -17.47
C LEU A 92 -28.87 28.51 -16.64
N GLU A 93 -30.08 28.05 -16.97
CA GLU A 93 -31.28 28.39 -16.20
C GLU A 93 -31.16 27.92 -14.74
N GLN A 94 -30.62 26.71 -14.50
CA GLN A 94 -30.38 26.22 -13.15
C GLN A 94 -29.31 27.02 -12.41
N LEU A 95 -28.23 27.45 -13.10
CA LEU A 95 -27.19 28.29 -12.50
C LEU A 95 -27.69 29.70 -12.18
N VAL A 96 -28.51 30.28 -13.06
CA VAL A 96 -29.17 31.56 -12.79
C VAL A 96 -30.14 31.40 -11.63
N GLN A 97 -30.94 30.33 -11.59
CA GLN A 97 -31.83 30.07 -10.46
C GLN A 97 -31.04 29.92 -9.15
N TYR A 98 -29.92 29.20 -9.17
CA TYR A 98 -29.00 29.07 -8.04
C TYR A 98 -28.47 30.42 -7.55
N ALA A 99 -28.18 31.37 -8.44
CA ALA A 99 -27.75 32.71 -8.03
C ALA A 99 -28.80 33.47 -7.19
N TYR A 100 -30.09 33.11 -7.28
CA TYR A 100 -31.16 33.72 -6.50
C TYR A 100 -31.61 32.88 -5.30
N THR A 101 -31.61 31.55 -5.41
CA THR A 101 -32.10 30.65 -4.33
C THR A 101 -30.99 30.03 -3.50
N ALA A 102 -29.74 30.07 -3.96
CA ALA A 102 -28.60 29.33 -3.38
C ALA A 102 -28.82 27.81 -3.29
N GLU A 103 -29.79 27.27 -4.01
CA GLU A 103 -30.16 25.86 -4.04
C GLU A 103 -30.02 25.31 -5.45
N ILE A 104 -29.38 24.15 -5.59
CA ILE A 104 -29.23 23.45 -6.86
C ILE A 104 -29.36 21.94 -6.65
N MET A 105 -30.04 21.27 -7.57
CA MET A 105 -30.20 19.82 -7.58
C MET A 105 -29.24 19.24 -8.61
N VAL A 106 -28.28 18.44 -8.16
CA VAL A 106 -27.31 17.74 -9.03
C VAL A 106 -27.71 16.27 -9.12
N GLY A 107 -27.74 15.73 -10.33
CA GLY A 107 -28.04 14.33 -10.63
C GLY A 107 -27.28 13.85 -11.88
N GLU A 108 -27.46 12.59 -12.24
CA GLU A 108 -26.68 11.95 -13.32
C GLU A 108 -26.89 12.59 -14.70
N GLY A 109 -28.13 12.97 -15.02
CA GLY A 109 -28.46 13.55 -16.32
C GLY A 109 -28.04 15.02 -16.50
N ASN A 110 -27.74 15.74 -15.42
CA ASN A 110 -27.37 17.16 -15.50
C ASN A 110 -25.92 17.45 -15.13
N VAL A 111 -25.23 16.58 -14.40
CA VAL A 111 -23.85 16.87 -13.92
C VAL A 111 -22.86 17.10 -15.07
N GLN A 112 -23.05 16.40 -16.20
CA GLN A 112 -22.21 16.53 -17.39
C GLN A 112 -22.33 17.89 -18.08
N THR A 113 -23.51 18.52 -18.05
CA THR A 113 -23.73 19.86 -18.64
C THR A 113 -23.56 20.98 -17.62
N LEU A 114 -23.80 20.68 -16.33
CA LEU A 114 -23.75 21.64 -15.24
C LEU A 114 -22.32 21.97 -14.81
N LEU A 115 -21.43 20.98 -14.69
CA LEU A 115 -20.04 21.22 -14.25
C LEU A 115 -19.25 22.13 -15.24
N PRO A 116 -19.30 21.92 -16.57
CA PRO A 116 -18.63 22.81 -17.52
C PRO A 116 -19.15 24.25 -17.41
N ALA A 117 -20.47 24.41 -17.32
CA ALA A 117 -21.11 25.72 -17.20
C ALA A 117 -20.75 26.41 -15.87
N ALA A 118 -20.72 25.68 -14.75
CA ALA A 118 -20.28 26.19 -13.46
C ALA A 118 -18.80 26.58 -13.45
N SER A 119 -17.95 25.81 -14.14
CA SER A 119 -16.52 26.11 -14.27
C SER A 119 -16.29 27.38 -15.10
N LEU A 120 -16.98 27.50 -16.24
CA LEU A 120 -16.92 28.69 -17.11
C LEU A 120 -17.38 29.95 -16.37
N LEU A 121 -18.50 29.87 -15.65
CA LEU A 121 -19.05 30.97 -14.86
C LEU A 121 -18.35 31.15 -13.50
N GLN A 122 -17.33 30.34 -13.19
CA GLN A 122 -16.54 30.39 -11.95
C GLN A 122 -17.39 30.28 -10.67
N LEU A 123 -18.47 29.49 -10.72
CA LEU A 123 -19.34 29.21 -9.57
C LEU A 123 -18.78 28.06 -8.74
N ASN A 124 -17.78 28.36 -7.90
CA ASN A 124 -17.05 27.36 -7.10
C ASN A 124 -17.97 26.51 -6.22
N GLY A 125 -19.03 27.08 -5.62
CA GLY A 125 -19.96 26.33 -4.78
C GLY A 125 -20.70 25.20 -5.53
N VAL A 126 -21.12 25.47 -6.77
CA VAL A 126 -21.77 24.47 -7.64
C VAL A 126 -20.75 23.46 -8.14
N ARG A 127 -19.55 23.92 -8.52
CA ARG A 127 -18.44 23.06 -8.95
C ARG A 127 -18.11 22.04 -7.87
N ASP A 128 -17.93 22.48 -6.63
CA ASP A 128 -17.56 21.62 -5.52
C ASP A 128 -18.69 20.64 -5.16
N ALA A 129 -19.96 21.05 -5.29
CA ALA A 129 -21.11 20.16 -5.13
C ALA A 129 -21.15 19.07 -6.22
N CYS A 130 -20.90 19.45 -7.48
CA CYS A 130 -20.80 18.50 -8.60
C CYS A 130 -19.63 17.52 -8.41
N CYS A 131 -18.46 18.01 -7.97
CA CYS A 131 -17.32 17.16 -7.65
C CYS A 131 -17.64 16.17 -6.51
N LYS A 132 -18.32 16.59 -5.45
CA LYS A 132 -18.76 15.68 -4.38
C LYS A 132 -19.75 14.62 -4.87
N PHE A 133 -20.69 14.99 -5.73
CA PHE A 133 -21.61 14.04 -6.35
C PHE A 133 -20.86 13.00 -7.18
N LEU A 134 -19.94 13.43 -8.05
CA LEU A 134 -19.11 12.53 -8.86
C LEU A 134 -18.23 11.61 -8.01
N LEU A 135 -17.67 12.11 -6.90
CA LEU A 135 -16.90 11.28 -5.96
C LEU A 135 -17.77 10.20 -5.29
N SER A 136 -19.04 10.49 -5.01
CA SER A 136 -19.96 9.53 -4.40
C SER A 136 -20.47 8.45 -5.37
N GLN A 137 -20.31 8.67 -6.67
CA GLN A 137 -20.73 7.76 -7.74
C GLN A 137 -19.52 7.17 -8.49
N LEU A 138 -18.34 7.12 -7.86
CA LEU A 138 -17.16 6.51 -8.48
C LEU A 138 -17.32 5.00 -8.53
N ASP A 139 -17.35 4.47 -9.76
CA ASP A 139 -17.44 3.06 -10.08
C ASP A 139 -16.35 2.65 -11.07
N PRO A 140 -15.96 1.36 -11.12
CA PRO A 140 -14.92 0.89 -12.05
C PRO A 140 -15.25 1.12 -13.53
N SER A 141 -16.54 1.19 -13.88
CA SER A 141 -17.00 1.44 -15.25
C SER A 141 -16.99 2.90 -15.69
N ASN A 142 -17.05 3.85 -14.74
CA ASN A 142 -17.16 5.29 -15.04
C ASN A 142 -15.91 6.10 -14.64
N CYS A 143 -14.98 5.47 -13.91
CA CYS A 143 -13.82 6.15 -13.35
C CYS A 143 -12.94 6.80 -14.43
N LEU A 144 -12.77 6.14 -15.58
CA LEU A 144 -11.98 6.66 -16.69
C LEU A 144 -12.67 7.87 -17.34
N GLY A 145 -13.97 7.78 -17.61
CA GLY A 145 -14.80 8.92 -18.06
C GLY A 145 -14.74 10.11 -17.10
N ILE A 146 -14.93 9.88 -15.80
CA ILE A 146 -14.86 10.94 -14.76
C ILE A 146 -13.45 11.56 -14.71
N ARG A 147 -12.39 10.76 -14.86
CA ARG A 147 -11.02 11.27 -14.90
C ARG A 147 -10.78 12.17 -16.11
N ALA A 148 -11.18 11.74 -17.30
CA ALA A 148 -11.05 12.54 -18.52
C ALA A 148 -11.87 13.83 -18.46
N PHE A 149 -13.06 13.74 -17.87
CA PHE A 149 -13.94 14.89 -17.62
C PHE A 149 -13.31 15.87 -16.62
N ALA A 150 -12.73 15.38 -15.53
CA ALA A 150 -12.03 16.21 -14.55
C ALA A 150 -10.79 16.91 -15.14
N ASP A 151 -10.05 16.24 -16.03
CA ASP A 151 -8.91 16.80 -16.74
C ASP A 151 -9.33 17.95 -17.66
N THR A 152 -10.41 17.74 -18.43
CA THR A 152 -10.98 18.74 -19.34
C THR A 152 -11.42 20.01 -18.61
N HIS A 153 -11.95 19.87 -17.38
CA HIS A 153 -12.44 21.00 -16.57
C HIS A 153 -11.45 21.48 -15.50
N SER A 154 -10.21 20.99 -15.51
CA SER A 154 -9.13 21.37 -14.57
C SER A 154 -9.51 21.17 -13.08
N CYS A 155 -10.38 20.20 -12.78
CA CYS A 155 -10.77 19.86 -11.42
C CYS A 155 -9.71 18.96 -10.76
N SER A 156 -8.66 19.56 -10.22
CA SER A 156 -7.48 18.81 -9.73
C SER A 156 -7.78 17.81 -8.60
N ASP A 157 -8.68 18.12 -7.66
CA ASP A 157 -8.99 17.23 -6.53
C ASP A 157 -9.82 16.01 -6.96
N LEU A 158 -10.78 16.23 -7.86
CA LEU A 158 -11.55 15.14 -8.47
C LEU A 158 -10.63 14.25 -9.32
N LEU A 159 -9.74 14.86 -10.12
CA LEU A 159 -8.78 14.14 -10.95
C LEU A 159 -7.85 13.26 -10.11
N LYS A 160 -7.28 13.80 -9.03
CA LYS A 160 -6.42 13.02 -8.11
C LYS A 160 -7.19 11.87 -7.46
N SER A 161 -8.41 12.11 -7.02
CA SER A 161 -9.23 11.10 -6.35
C SER A 161 -9.68 10.00 -7.31
N ALA A 162 -10.12 10.37 -8.52
CA ALA A 162 -10.46 9.43 -9.58
C ALA A 162 -9.22 8.62 -10.02
N HIS A 163 -8.06 9.28 -10.17
CA HIS A 163 -6.80 8.61 -10.47
C HIS A 163 -6.40 7.62 -9.36
N LYS A 164 -6.56 7.98 -8.09
CA LYS A 164 -6.31 7.07 -6.97
C LYS A 164 -7.24 5.86 -6.99
N TYR A 165 -8.53 6.07 -7.22
CA TYR A 165 -9.52 4.99 -7.32
C TYR A 165 -9.20 4.05 -8.50
N LEU A 166 -8.84 4.61 -9.65
CA LEU A 166 -8.40 3.88 -10.83
C LEU A 166 -7.21 2.95 -10.52
N LEU A 167 -6.20 3.46 -9.82
CA LEU A 167 -5.03 2.68 -9.43
C LEU A 167 -5.38 1.56 -8.45
N GLN A 168 -6.37 1.77 -7.57
CA GLN A 168 -6.82 0.78 -6.58
C GLN A 168 -7.64 -0.36 -7.21
N HIS A 169 -8.50 -0.06 -8.18
CA HIS A 169 -9.42 -1.01 -8.82
C HIS A 169 -9.02 -1.39 -10.26
N PHE A 170 -7.73 -1.28 -10.58
CA PHE A 170 -7.22 -1.42 -11.96
C PHE A 170 -7.62 -2.75 -12.64
N VAL A 171 -7.66 -3.88 -11.90
CA VAL A 171 -8.01 -5.19 -12.46
C VAL A 171 -9.42 -5.19 -13.06
N GLU A 172 -10.38 -4.54 -12.40
CA GLU A 172 -11.76 -4.43 -12.88
C GLU A 172 -11.86 -3.44 -14.04
N VAL A 173 -11.22 -2.29 -13.90
CA VAL A 173 -11.20 -1.24 -14.94
C VAL A 173 -10.60 -1.76 -16.25
N SER A 174 -9.55 -2.60 -16.18
CA SER A 174 -8.87 -3.14 -17.37
C SER A 174 -9.77 -4.02 -18.26
N LYS A 175 -10.88 -4.52 -17.72
CA LYS A 175 -11.86 -5.34 -18.44
C LYS A 175 -12.96 -4.51 -19.11
N THR A 176 -13.06 -3.22 -18.80
CA THR A 176 -14.10 -2.33 -19.32
C THR A 176 -13.79 -1.88 -20.75
N GLU A 177 -14.83 -1.55 -21.51
CA GLU A 177 -14.69 -1.03 -22.88
C GLU A 177 -14.03 0.37 -22.90
N GLU A 178 -14.28 1.20 -21.88
CA GLU A 178 -13.64 2.53 -21.75
C GLU A 178 -12.11 2.43 -21.74
N PHE A 179 -11.56 1.41 -21.06
CA PHE A 179 -10.12 1.16 -21.05
C PHE A 179 -9.57 0.81 -22.45
N MET A 180 -10.33 0.03 -23.22
CA MET A 180 -9.93 -0.39 -24.58
C MET A 180 -9.87 0.79 -25.57
N LEU A 181 -10.62 1.85 -25.31
CA LEU A 181 -10.67 3.06 -26.15
C LEU A 181 -9.62 4.11 -25.76
N LEU A 182 -8.85 3.91 -24.68
CA LEU A 182 -7.88 4.90 -24.21
C LEU A 182 -6.73 5.15 -25.20
N PRO A 183 -6.22 6.40 -25.30
CA PRO A 183 -5.01 6.72 -26.06
C PRO A 183 -3.75 6.09 -25.46
N LEU A 184 -2.78 5.76 -26.32
CA LEU A 184 -1.50 5.13 -25.93
C LEU A 184 -0.79 5.86 -24.78
N LYS A 185 -0.71 7.19 -24.83
CA LYS A 185 0.00 7.99 -23.82
C LYS A 185 -0.55 7.73 -22.42
N GLN A 186 -1.88 7.72 -22.28
CA GLN A 186 -2.52 7.49 -20.99
C GLN A 186 -2.31 6.06 -20.49
N VAL A 187 -2.28 5.07 -21.38
CA VAL A 187 -2.01 3.67 -21.03
C VAL A 187 -0.55 3.50 -20.57
N LEU A 188 0.40 4.11 -21.26
CA LEU A 188 1.82 4.09 -20.87
C LEU A 188 2.04 4.77 -19.51
N ASP A 189 1.38 5.90 -19.26
CA ASP A 189 1.45 6.59 -17.95
C ASP A 189 0.91 5.69 -16.83
N LEU A 190 -0.16 4.93 -17.08
CA LEU A 190 -0.71 3.96 -16.12
C LEU A 190 0.24 2.80 -15.86
N PHE A 191 0.80 2.19 -16.91
CA PHE A 191 1.68 1.03 -16.76
C PHE A 191 3.06 1.40 -16.22
N SER A 192 3.46 2.66 -16.34
CA SER A 192 4.70 3.17 -15.75
C SER A 192 4.54 3.48 -14.27
N SER A 193 3.32 3.60 -13.76
CA SER A 193 3.07 3.97 -12.36
C SER A 193 3.39 2.83 -11.37
N ASP A 194 4.25 3.12 -10.39
CA ASP A 194 4.62 2.19 -9.31
C ASP A 194 3.47 1.88 -8.33
N THR A 195 2.42 2.70 -8.33
CA THR A 195 1.32 2.70 -7.35
C THR A 195 0.11 1.85 -7.77
N LEU A 196 0.19 1.17 -8.92
CA LEU A 196 -0.86 0.31 -9.44
C LEU A 196 -1.13 -0.87 -8.50
N ASN A 197 -2.40 -1.05 -8.10
CA ASN A 197 -2.84 -2.18 -7.31
C ASN A 197 -3.19 -3.38 -8.17
N VAL A 198 -2.20 -4.25 -8.35
CA VAL A 198 -2.34 -5.51 -9.07
C VAL A 198 -1.83 -6.66 -8.21
N PRO A 199 -2.56 -7.80 -8.19
CA PRO A 199 -2.12 -8.99 -7.45
C PRO A 199 -0.87 -9.62 -8.09
N SER A 200 -0.70 -9.47 -9.40
CA SER A 200 0.46 -9.94 -10.15
C SER A 200 0.68 -9.07 -11.39
N GLU A 201 1.92 -9.01 -11.88
CA GLU A 201 2.24 -8.37 -13.16
C GLU A 201 1.63 -9.11 -14.36
N GLU A 202 1.15 -10.35 -14.17
CA GLU A 202 0.43 -11.12 -15.18
C GLU A 202 -0.86 -10.41 -15.60
N GLU A 203 -1.55 -9.76 -14.66
CA GLU A 203 -2.77 -8.99 -14.95
C GLU A 203 -2.46 -7.73 -15.77
N VAL A 204 -1.33 -7.06 -15.51
CA VAL A 204 -0.89 -5.90 -16.32
C VAL A 204 -0.55 -6.35 -17.75
N TYR A 205 0.13 -7.48 -17.89
CA TYR A 205 0.42 -8.07 -19.20
C TYR A 205 -0.87 -8.42 -19.96
N ARG A 206 -1.82 -9.10 -19.29
CA ARG A 206 -3.13 -9.45 -19.89
C ARG A 206 -3.92 -8.21 -20.31
N ALA A 207 -3.96 -7.19 -19.46
CA ALA A 207 -4.62 -5.92 -19.75
C ALA A 207 -4.00 -5.23 -20.99
N GLY A 208 -2.67 -5.14 -21.03
CA GLY A 208 -1.95 -4.57 -22.18
C GLY A 208 -2.21 -5.34 -23.47
N LEU A 209 -2.23 -6.68 -23.41
CA LEU A 209 -2.50 -7.52 -24.57
C LEU A 209 -3.95 -7.40 -25.06
N SER A 210 -4.92 -7.33 -24.13
CA SER A 210 -6.33 -7.12 -24.46
C SER A 210 -6.56 -5.78 -25.16
N TRP A 211 -5.90 -4.73 -24.69
CA TRP A 211 -5.91 -3.40 -25.32
C TRP A 211 -5.33 -3.42 -26.75
N VAL A 212 -4.25 -4.18 -27.00
CA VAL A 212 -3.69 -4.33 -28.35
C VAL A 212 -4.61 -5.18 -29.24
N LYS A 213 -5.22 -6.24 -28.71
CA LYS A 213 -6.10 -7.15 -29.46
C LYS A 213 -7.38 -6.47 -29.95
N HIS A 214 -7.82 -5.40 -29.30
CA HIS A 214 -8.99 -4.63 -29.72
C HIS A 214 -8.77 -3.89 -31.05
N ASP A 215 -7.55 -3.45 -31.34
CA ASP A 215 -7.18 -2.77 -32.59
C ASP A 215 -5.76 -3.21 -33.01
N ILE A 216 -5.71 -4.36 -33.67
CA ILE A 216 -4.45 -5.03 -34.05
C ILE A 216 -3.69 -4.22 -35.09
N ASP A 217 -4.39 -3.63 -36.05
CA ASP A 217 -3.79 -2.98 -37.21
C ASP A 217 -3.11 -1.65 -36.83
N GLY A 218 -3.73 -0.87 -35.94
CA GLY A 218 -3.15 0.39 -35.44
C GLY A 218 -2.14 0.19 -34.32
N ARG A 219 -2.37 -0.76 -33.40
CA ARG A 219 -1.64 -0.83 -32.12
C ARG A 219 -0.45 -1.80 -32.11
N ARG A 220 -0.28 -2.63 -33.14
CA ARG A 220 0.84 -3.60 -33.23
C ARG A 220 2.22 -2.93 -33.12
N GLN A 221 2.37 -1.69 -33.58
CA GLN A 221 3.63 -0.94 -33.50
C GLN A 221 3.97 -0.50 -32.07
N HIS A 222 2.98 -0.42 -31.18
CA HIS A 222 3.14 0.06 -29.81
C HIS A 222 3.43 -1.05 -28.78
N VAL A 223 3.36 -2.31 -29.19
CA VAL A 223 3.64 -3.49 -28.34
C VAL A 223 5.00 -3.39 -27.63
N PRO A 224 6.13 -3.03 -28.29
CA PRO A 224 7.43 -2.95 -27.61
C PRO A 224 7.45 -1.92 -26.48
N TRP A 225 6.71 -0.82 -26.64
CA TRP A 225 6.66 0.26 -25.66
C TRP A 225 5.87 -0.16 -24.42
N LEU A 226 4.74 -0.84 -24.63
CA LEU A 226 3.96 -1.44 -23.54
C LEU A 226 4.78 -2.50 -22.79
N MET A 227 5.49 -3.37 -23.50
CA MET A 227 6.31 -4.43 -22.89
C MET A 227 7.50 -3.89 -22.08
N LYS A 228 8.02 -2.71 -22.39
CA LYS A 228 9.02 -2.02 -21.56
C LYS A 228 8.45 -1.56 -20.22
N CYS A 229 7.16 -1.19 -20.17
CA CYS A 229 6.48 -0.77 -18.94
C CYS A 229 6.03 -1.96 -18.07
N VAL A 230 5.77 -3.13 -18.68
CA VAL A 230 5.46 -4.36 -17.96
C VAL A 230 6.73 -4.92 -17.31
N ARG A 231 6.65 -5.29 -16.02
CA ARG A 231 7.80 -5.81 -15.27
C ARG A 231 7.96 -7.31 -15.51
N LEU A 232 8.37 -7.66 -16.73
CA LEU A 232 8.55 -9.05 -17.16
C LEU A 232 9.37 -9.92 -16.20
N PRO A 233 10.45 -9.43 -15.53
CA PRO A 233 11.21 -10.22 -14.56
C PRO A 233 10.43 -10.68 -13.31
N LEU A 234 9.25 -10.11 -13.05
CA LEU A 234 8.39 -10.47 -11.92
C LEU A 234 7.27 -11.45 -12.31
N LEU A 235 7.15 -11.82 -13.60
CA LEU A 235 6.22 -12.83 -14.07
C LEU A 235 6.69 -14.23 -13.66
N ARG A 236 5.77 -15.20 -13.55
CA ARG A 236 6.14 -16.59 -13.34
C ARG A 236 6.81 -17.17 -14.59
N ARG A 237 7.81 -18.04 -14.41
CA ARG A 237 8.53 -18.70 -15.50
C ARG A 237 7.59 -19.42 -16.46
N ASP A 238 6.63 -20.16 -15.91
CA ASP A 238 5.70 -20.96 -16.71
C ASP A 238 4.79 -20.07 -17.58
N PHE A 239 4.42 -18.89 -17.07
CA PHE A 239 3.65 -17.90 -17.81
C PHE A 239 4.49 -17.22 -18.91
N LEU A 240 5.76 -16.89 -18.62
CA LEU A 240 6.68 -16.35 -19.63
C LEU A 240 6.85 -17.30 -20.82
N ILE A 241 7.08 -18.58 -20.57
CA ILE A 241 7.30 -19.58 -21.63
C ILE A 241 5.99 -19.95 -22.32
N SER A 242 4.90 -20.14 -21.57
CA SER A 242 3.64 -20.64 -22.14
C SER A 242 2.80 -19.56 -22.82
N ASN A 243 2.86 -18.31 -22.35
CA ASN A 243 1.97 -17.23 -22.80
C ASN A 243 2.70 -16.07 -23.47
N VAL A 244 3.93 -15.74 -23.05
CA VAL A 244 4.66 -14.59 -23.60
C VAL A 244 5.50 -14.99 -24.81
N ASP A 245 6.21 -16.13 -24.73
CA ASP A 245 6.97 -16.65 -25.88
C ASP A 245 6.08 -17.20 -27.00
N THR A 246 4.90 -17.76 -26.69
CA THR A 246 4.00 -18.33 -27.71
C THR A 246 3.21 -17.28 -28.49
N GLU A 247 3.02 -16.08 -27.95
CA GLU A 247 2.17 -15.06 -28.57
C GLU A 247 2.84 -14.44 -29.80
N LEU A 248 2.16 -14.54 -30.95
CA LEU A 248 2.68 -14.08 -32.25
C LEU A 248 3.03 -12.58 -32.25
N LEU A 249 2.25 -11.75 -31.54
CA LEU A 249 2.46 -10.31 -31.45
C LEU A 249 3.79 -9.92 -30.80
N VAL A 250 4.28 -10.74 -29.86
CA VAL A 250 5.55 -10.53 -29.14
C VAL A 250 6.72 -11.05 -29.98
N ARG A 251 6.55 -12.20 -30.64
CA ARG A 251 7.58 -12.81 -31.50
C ARG A 251 7.97 -11.99 -32.71
N HIS A 252 7.06 -11.16 -33.22
CA HIS A 252 7.31 -10.33 -34.40
C HIS A 252 8.27 -9.16 -34.15
N HIS A 253 8.47 -8.75 -32.90
CA HIS A 253 9.33 -7.62 -32.55
C HIS A 253 10.63 -8.09 -31.88
N ALA A 254 11.77 -7.65 -32.40
CA ALA A 254 13.09 -8.01 -31.85
C ALA A 254 13.29 -7.44 -30.44
N GLU A 255 12.85 -6.21 -30.18
CA GLU A 255 12.99 -5.56 -28.87
C GLU A 255 12.30 -6.34 -27.74
N CYS A 256 11.16 -6.97 -28.03
CA CYS A 256 10.46 -7.81 -27.04
C CYS A 256 11.24 -9.08 -26.69
N LYS A 257 12.02 -9.62 -27.64
CA LYS A 257 12.86 -10.80 -27.40
C LYS A 257 14.02 -10.46 -26.47
N ASP A 258 14.64 -9.30 -26.62
CA ASP A 258 15.71 -8.85 -25.73
C ASP A 258 15.19 -8.68 -24.29
N LEU A 259 13.99 -8.12 -24.13
CA LEU A 259 13.33 -7.98 -22.83
C LEU A 259 12.96 -9.34 -22.20
N LEU A 260 12.53 -10.31 -23.02
CA LEU A 260 12.28 -11.70 -22.60
C LEU A 260 13.57 -12.39 -22.14
N ILE A 261 14.68 -12.22 -22.88
CA ILE A 261 15.98 -12.79 -22.53
C ILE A 261 16.47 -12.21 -21.21
N GLU A 262 16.29 -10.91 -20.98
CA GLU A 262 16.61 -10.28 -19.69
C GLU A 262 15.78 -10.86 -18.54
N ALA A 263 14.46 -11.02 -18.73
CA ALA A 263 13.58 -11.62 -17.73
C ALA A 263 13.98 -13.08 -17.43
N LEU A 264 14.25 -13.88 -18.46
CA LEU A 264 14.73 -15.25 -18.32
C LEU A 264 16.08 -15.29 -17.58
N LYS A 265 17.01 -14.39 -17.90
CA LYS A 265 18.29 -14.25 -17.19
C LYS A 265 18.10 -13.91 -15.72
N TYR A 266 17.14 -13.05 -15.38
CA TYR A 266 16.77 -12.73 -14.01
C TYR A 266 16.23 -13.95 -13.23
N HIS A 267 15.49 -14.84 -13.89
CA HIS A 267 15.05 -16.11 -13.29
C HIS A 267 16.18 -17.14 -13.19
N LEU A 268 17.07 -17.21 -14.17
CA LEU A 268 18.19 -18.15 -14.23
C LEU A 268 19.33 -17.82 -13.24
N MET A 269 19.46 -16.56 -12.82
CA MET A 269 20.55 -16.11 -11.92
C MET A 269 20.04 -15.42 -10.64
N PRO A 270 19.47 -16.17 -9.66
CA PRO A 270 18.98 -15.61 -8.40
C PRO A 270 20.04 -14.85 -7.59
N GLU A 271 21.29 -15.30 -7.67
CA GLU A 271 22.43 -14.75 -6.92
C GLU A 271 22.96 -13.42 -7.48
N GLN A 272 22.58 -13.04 -8.70
CA GLN A 272 22.96 -11.78 -9.35
C GLN A 272 21.83 -10.75 -9.36
N ARG A 273 20.68 -11.01 -8.71
CA ARG A 273 19.53 -10.10 -8.65
C ARG A 273 19.87 -8.71 -8.12
N VAL A 274 20.86 -8.61 -7.23
CA VAL A 274 21.36 -7.34 -6.69
C VAL A 274 22.04 -6.48 -7.77
N ASN A 275 22.68 -7.10 -8.76
CA ASN A 275 23.37 -6.42 -9.86
C ASN A 275 22.43 -6.10 -11.04
N LEU A 276 21.26 -6.76 -11.12
CA LEU A 276 20.23 -6.54 -12.14
C LEU A 276 19.13 -5.58 -11.63
N TYR A 277 19.50 -4.63 -10.77
CA TYR A 277 18.55 -3.73 -10.13
C TYR A 277 18.08 -2.64 -11.10
N ASN A 278 16.92 -2.85 -11.72
CA ASN A 278 16.25 -1.90 -12.60
C ASN A 278 14.83 -1.60 -12.11
N ILE A 279 14.19 -0.54 -12.60
CA ILE A 279 12.77 -0.22 -12.30
C ILE A 279 11.85 -1.44 -12.56
N ARG A 280 12.23 -2.28 -13.54
CA ARG A 280 11.53 -3.51 -13.93
C ARG A 280 11.70 -4.70 -12.98
N THR A 281 12.62 -4.67 -12.02
CA THR A 281 12.81 -5.73 -11.02
C THR A 281 12.26 -5.37 -9.65
N ARG A 282 11.73 -4.15 -9.49
CA ARG A 282 11.05 -3.71 -8.26
C ARG A 282 9.56 -4.07 -8.33
N PRO A 283 9.01 -4.79 -7.35
CA PRO A 283 7.56 -4.98 -7.23
C PRO A 283 6.83 -3.64 -7.09
N ARG A 284 5.62 -3.52 -7.66
CA ARG A 284 4.75 -2.36 -7.45
C ARG A 284 4.36 -2.26 -5.98
N ARG A 285 4.30 -1.05 -5.45
CA ARG A 285 3.86 -0.76 -4.08
C ARG A 285 2.77 0.30 -4.14
N CYS A 286 1.54 -0.11 -3.87
CA CYS A 286 0.38 0.77 -3.91
C CYS A 286 0.52 1.90 -2.89
N GLU A 287 0.14 3.10 -3.30
CA GLU A 287 0.11 4.26 -2.41
C GLU A 287 -1.05 4.08 -1.40
N GLY A 288 -0.70 3.82 -0.14
CA GLY A 288 -1.66 3.48 0.91
C GLY A 288 -1.73 1.98 1.27
N ALA A 289 -0.84 1.14 0.74
CA ALA A 289 -0.63 -0.20 1.29
C ALA A 289 -0.10 -0.08 2.72
N SER A 290 -1.00 -0.18 3.69
CA SER A 290 -0.62 -0.24 5.10
C SER A 290 0.02 -1.59 5.41
N PRO A 291 1.14 -1.63 6.15
CA PRO A 291 1.70 -2.89 6.60
C PRO A 291 0.70 -3.57 7.52
N VAL A 292 0.44 -4.86 7.28
CA VAL A 292 -0.37 -5.71 8.14
C VAL A 292 0.59 -6.61 8.91
N LEU A 293 0.44 -6.65 10.24
CA LEU A 293 1.23 -7.57 11.05
C LEU A 293 0.50 -8.91 11.14
N PHE A 294 1.21 -10.00 10.92
CA PHE A 294 0.66 -11.34 11.05
C PHE A 294 1.32 -12.04 12.22
N ALA A 295 0.50 -12.53 13.13
CA ALA A 295 0.91 -13.44 14.19
C ALA A 295 0.53 -14.86 13.77
N VAL A 296 1.54 -15.70 13.53
CA VAL A 296 1.39 -17.09 13.09
C VAL A 296 2.08 -17.99 14.10
N GLY A 297 1.32 -18.89 14.73
CA GLY A 297 1.88 -19.89 15.64
C GLY A 297 1.04 -20.11 16.90
N GLN A 298 1.69 -20.64 17.94
CA GLN A 298 1.02 -21.12 19.14
C GLN A 298 0.35 -19.99 19.95
N CYS A 299 -0.97 -20.03 20.04
CA CYS A 299 -1.74 -19.25 21.01
C CYS A 299 -1.88 -20.06 22.32
N VAL A 300 -1.50 -19.46 23.45
CA VAL A 300 -1.72 -20.03 24.79
C VAL A 300 -2.88 -19.25 25.40
N LEU A 301 -4.07 -19.86 25.48
CA LEU A 301 -5.20 -19.27 26.18
C LEU A 301 -4.94 -19.34 27.69
N GLU A 302 -4.90 -18.18 28.35
CA GLU A 302 -5.00 -18.11 29.81
C GLU A 302 -6.44 -18.46 30.21
N GLY A 303 -6.59 -19.55 30.96
CA GLY A 303 -7.85 -19.92 31.60
C GLY A 303 -8.61 -21.07 30.93
N GLY A 304 -8.15 -22.31 31.16
CA GLY A 304 -8.98 -23.48 30.88
C GLY A 304 -8.20 -24.79 30.70
N GLY A 305 -7.84 -25.45 31.80
CA GLY A 305 -7.76 -26.91 31.98
C GLY A 305 -6.89 -27.80 31.08
N SER A 306 -6.43 -27.36 29.91
CA SER A 306 -5.60 -28.15 29.00
C SER A 306 -4.28 -27.41 28.75
N LEU A 307 -3.31 -27.73 29.60
CA LEU A 307 -1.91 -27.41 29.40
C LEU A 307 -1.50 -27.83 27.97
N PHE A 308 -1.09 -26.87 27.14
CA PHE A 308 -0.40 -27.06 25.84
C PHE A 308 -1.22 -27.43 24.59
N ALA A 309 -2.46 -26.94 24.42
CA ALA A 309 -3.15 -27.09 23.13
C ALA A 309 -2.47 -26.22 22.04
N ILE A 310 -1.81 -26.87 21.07
CA ILE A 310 -1.25 -26.21 19.88
C ILE A 310 -2.41 -25.94 18.91
N HIS A 311 -2.63 -24.68 18.59
CA HIS A 311 -3.65 -24.24 17.63
C HIS A 311 -2.98 -23.78 16.32
N GLY A 312 -3.73 -23.84 15.23
CA GLY A 312 -3.30 -23.35 13.91
C GLY A 312 -3.76 -21.93 13.63
N ASP A 313 -4.27 -21.24 14.65
CA ASP A 313 -4.89 -19.93 14.49
C ASP A 313 -3.84 -18.87 14.13
N CYS A 314 -4.26 -17.97 13.26
CA CYS A 314 -3.44 -16.90 12.76
C CYS A 314 -4.23 -15.61 12.90
N GLU A 315 -3.56 -14.55 13.32
CA GLU A 315 -4.18 -13.25 13.53
C GLU A 315 -3.47 -12.23 12.66
N ALA A 316 -4.25 -11.32 12.06
CA ALA A 316 -3.75 -10.21 11.28
C ALA A 316 -4.17 -8.90 11.94
N TYR A 317 -3.20 -8.02 12.17
CA TYR A 317 -3.44 -6.68 12.71
C TYR A 317 -3.47 -5.67 11.57
N ASP A 318 -4.65 -5.11 11.33
CA ASP A 318 -4.82 -4.00 10.40
C ASP A 318 -4.44 -2.70 11.09
N THR A 319 -3.29 -2.14 10.69
CA THR A 319 -2.75 -0.89 11.22
C THR A 319 -3.64 0.33 10.92
N ARG A 320 -4.55 0.25 9.96
CA ARG A 320 -5.48 1.35 9.62
C ARG A 320 -6.68 1.40 10.56
N THR A 321 -7.17 0.24 10.99
CA THR A 321 -8.34 0.13 11.86
C THR A 321 -7.97 -0.09 13.33
N ASP A 322 -6.69 -0.30 13.62
CA ASP A 322 -6.15 -0.59 14.95
C ASP A 322 -6.85 -1.80 15.58
N ARG A 323 -7.02 -2.87 14.79
CA ARG A 323 -7.76 -4.07 15.19
C ARG A 323 -7.08 -5.34 14.71
N TRP A 324 -7.12 -6.35 15.58
CA TRP A 324 -6.80 -7.72 15.24
C TRP A 324 -8.02 -8.40 14.63
N HIS A 325 -7.78 -9.13 13.56
CA HIS A 325 -8.75 -9.96 12.87
C HIS A 325 -8.23 -11.39 12.82
N MET A 326 -9.09 -12.36 13.14
CA MET A 326 -8.78 -13.76 12.89
C MET A 326 -8.74 -13.99 11.38
N VAL A 327 -7.64 -14.55 10.90
CA VAL A 327 -7.51 -15.01 9.51
C VAL A 327 -7.67 -16.52 9.44
N ALA A 328 -7.70 -17.08 8.23
CA ALA A 328 -7.82 -18.52 8.08
C ALA A 328 -6.74 -19.25 8.88
N SER A 329 -7.14 -20.29 9.60
CA SER A 329 -6.23 -21.15 10.36
C SER A 329 -5.43 -22.04 9.41
N MET A 330 -4.19 -22.35 9.78
CA MET A 330 -3.36 -23.31 9.06
C MET A 330 -4.01 -24.71 9.05
N SER A 331 -3.74 -25.47 8.00
CA SER A 331 -4.19 -26.86 7.87
C SER A 331 -3.51 -27.75 8.90
N THR A 332 -2.22 -27.50 9.16
CA THR A 332 -1.45 -28.17 10.20
C THR A 332 -1.20 -27.22 11.36
N ARG A 333 -1.44 -27.69 12.58
CA ARG A 333 -1.14 -26.94 13.81
C ARG A 333 0.38 -26.93 14.00
N ARG A 334 0.95 -25.77 14.36
CA ARG A 334 2.42 -25.62 14.43
C ARG A 334 2.84 -24.77 15.63
N ALA A 335 3.67 -25.35 16.49
CA ALA A 335 4.49 -24.62 17.47
C ALA A 335 5.95 -24.54 16.98
N ARG A 336 6.72 -23.56 17.49
CA ARG A 336 8.15 -23.40 17.15
C ARG A 336 8.41 -23.33 15.63
N VAL A 337 7.45 -22.74 14.92
CA VAL A 337 7.43 -22.56 13.47
C VAL A 337 8.37 -21.43 13.06
N GLY A 338 9.04 -21.58 11.93
CA GLY A 338 9.75 -20.47 11.30
C GLY A 338 8.81 -19.74 10.34
N VAL A 339 8.67 -18.43 10.50
CA VAL A 339 7.77 -17.61 9.67
C VAL A 339 8.58 -16.60 8.89
N ALA A 340 8.32 -16.49 7.59
CA ALA A 340 8.89 -15.41 6.79
C ALA A 340 7.97 -14.96 5.66
N ALA A 341 8.10 -13.70 5.26
CA ALA A 341 7.38 -13.13 4.14
C ALA A 341 8.26 -13.13 2.88
N ILE A 342 7.75 -13.67 1.76
CA ILE A 342 8.37 -13.55 0.44
C ILE A 342 7.34 -13.01 -0.53
N GLY A 343 7.62 -11.86 -1.13
CA GLY A 343 6.68 -11.19 -2.04
C GLY A 343 5.40 -10.79 -1.30
N ASN A 344 4.25 -11.31 -1.75
CA ASN A 344 2.93 -11.03 -1.16
C ASN A 344 2.36 -12.24 -0.39
N ARG A 345 3.21 -13.18 0.03
CA ARG A 345 2.80 -14.41 0.74
C ARG A 345 3.63 -14.61 2.00
N LEU A 346 2.99 -15.18 3.02
CA LEU A 346 3.67 -15.64 4.22
C LEU A 346 3.94 -17.13 4.11
N TYR A 347 5.09 -17.58 4.60
CA TYR A 347 5.48 -18.97 4.61
C TYR A 347 5.67 -19.41 6.05
N ALA A 348 4.94 -20.45 6.45
CA ALA A 348 5.08 -21.14 7.72
C ALA A 348 5.87 -22.44 7.48
N VAL A 349 7.11 -22.48 7.97
CA VAL A 349 8.08 -23.54 7.68
C VAL A 349 8.30 -24.43 8.90
N GLY A 350 8.06 -25.73 8.74
CA GLY A 350 8.34 -26.74 9.76
C GLY A 350 7.55 -26.52 11.06
N GLY A 351 8.20 -26.78 12.19
CA GLY A 351 7.61 -26.69 13.52
C GLY A 351 7.22 -28.05 14.11
N TYR A 352 6.42 -28.02 15.16
CA TYR A 352 5.97 -29.17 15.93
C TYR A 352 4.44 -29.17 16.05
N ASP A 353 3.77 -30.25 15.67
CA ASP A 353 2.30 -30.34 15.64
C ASP A 353 1.66 -30.77 16.97
N GLY A 354 2.47 -31.11 17.98
CA GLY A 354 2.01 -31.70 19.24
C GLY A 354 2.40 -33.16 19.39
N THR A 355 2.72 -33.82 18.27
CA THR A 355 3.07 -35.24 18.18
C THR A 355 4.43 -35.47 17.50
N SER A 356 4.74 -34.70 16.46
CA SER A 356 5.94 -34.87 15.65
C SER A 356 6.47 -33.56 15.08
N ASP A 357 7.78 -33.53 14.83
CA ASP A 357 8.42 -32.46 14.07
C ASP A 357 8.08 -32.57 12.57
N LEU A 358 7.79 -31.41 11.98
CA LEU A 358 7.24 -31.30 10.64
C LEU A 358 8.33 -30.91 9.62
N ALA A 359 8.23 -31.50 8.44
CA ALA A 359 8.93 -31.03 7.23
C ALA A 359 8.02 -30.21 6.31
N THR A 360 6.71 -30.17 6.62
CA THR A 360 5.70 -29.52 5.78
C THR A 360 5.83 -28.01 5.86
N ILE A 361 5.45 -27.32 4.78
CA ILE A 361 5.34 -25.87 4.71
C ILE A 361 3.95 -25.51 4.22
N GLU A 362 3.44 -24.39 4.71
CA GLU A 362 2.21 -23.80 4.19
C GLU A 362 2.49 -22.36 3.78
N SER A 363 1.96 -21.94 2.63
CA SER A 363 1.96 -20.54 2.20
C SER A 363 0.57 -19.94 2.41
N TYR A 364 0.54 -18.73 2.98
CA TYR A 364 -0.68 -17.96 3.18
C TYR A 364 -0.79 -16.88 2.13
N ASP A 365 -1.92 -16.85 1.45
CA ASP A 365 -2.28 -15.76 0.55
C ASP A 365 -3.27 -14.82 1.27
N PRO A 366 -2.86 -13.56 1.58
CA PRO A 366 -3.71 -12.61 2.27
C PRO A 366 -4.89 -12.11 1.42
N ILE A 367 -4.84 -12.26 0.09
CA ILE A 367 -5.92 -11.82 -0.81
C ILE A 367 -7.08 -12.82 -0.76
N THR A 368 -6.78 -14.11 -0.84
CA THR A 368 -7.80 -15.17 -0.78
C THR A 368 -8.12 -15.60 0.65
N ASN A 369 -7.34 -15.12 1.63
CA ASN A 369 -7.41 -15.53 3.03
C ASN A 369 -7.38 -17.06 3.17
N THR A 370 -6.41 -17.71 2.52
CA THR A 370 -6.28 -19.17 2.55
C THR A 370 -4.83 -19.62 2.70
N TRP A 371 -4.65 -20.70 3.45
CA TRP A 371 -3.38 -21.44 3.50
C TRP A 371 -3.37 -22.53 2.43
N GLN A 372 -2.24 -22.70 1.77
CA GLN A 372 -2.00 -23.72 0.77
C GLN A 372 -0.77 -24.54 1.16
N PRO A 373 -0.81 -25.88 1.09
CA PRO A 373 0.36 -26.69 1.34
C PRO A 373 1.38 -26.50 0.21
N GLU A 374 2.63 -26.30 0.58
CA GLU A 374 3.76 -26.20 -0.35
C GLU A 374 4.62 -27.47 -0.31
N VAL A 375 5.58 -27.55 -1.23
CA VAL A 375 6.54 -28.66 -1.28
C VAL A 375 7.28 -28.75 0.05
N SER A 376 7.27 -29.95 0.65
CA SER A 376 7.89 -30.21 1.94
C SER A 376 9.41 -30.22 1.86
N MET A 377 10.08 -29.88 2.96
CA MET A 377 11.52 -30.03 3.09
C MET A 377 11.92 -31.51 3.03
N GLY A 378 13.19 -31.77 2.71
CA GLY A 378 13.76 -33.12 2.80
C GLY A 378 13.94 -33.58 4.25
N THR A 379 14.14 -32.64 5.18
CA THR A 379 14.36 -32.91 6.61
C THR A 379 13.29 -32.24 7.48
N ARG A 380 12.86 -32.91 8.56
CA ARG A 380 11.94 -32.34 9.55
C ARG A 380 12.68 -31.39 10.48
N ARG A 381 12.09 -30.25 10.81
CA ARG A 381 12.78 -29.20 11.58
C ARG A 381 11.81 -28.43 12.48
N SER A 382 12.11 -28.36 13.77
CA SER A 382 11.55 -27.36 14.69
C SER A 382 12.64 -26.49 15.31
N CYS A 383 12.26 -25.34 15.89
CA CYS A 383 13.21 -24.35 16.44
C CYS A 383 14.29 -23.93 15.42
N LEU A 384 13.95 -23.98 14.14
CA LEU A 384 14.80 -23.57 13.03
C LEU A 384 14.91 -22.05 12.96
N GLY A 385 16.00 -21.58 12.39
CA GLY A 385 16.11 -20.19 11.96
C GLY A 385 15.70 -20.06 10.50
N VAL A 386 14.79 -19.13 10.21
CA VAL A 386 14.33 -18.87 8.85
C VAL A 386 14.66 -17.44 8.46
N ALA A 387 15.24 -17.26 7.28
CA ALA A 387 15.50 -15.94 6.73
C ALA A 387 15.29 -15.92 5.21
N VAL A 388 15.04 -14.72 4.69
CA VAL A 388 14.85 -14.49 3.26
C VAL A 388 16.07 -13.75 2.71
N LEU A 389 16.74 -14.37 1.74
CA LEU A 389 17.90 -13.80 1.06
C LEU A 389 17.68 -13.88 -0.45
N HIS A 390 17.72 -12.71 -1.12
CA HIS A 390 17.50 -12.58 -2.57
C HIS A 390 16.18 -13.18 -3.08
N GLY A 391 15.13 -13.18 -2.24
CA GLY A 391 13.81 -13.75 -2.56
C GLY A 391 13.75 -15.27 -2.48
N LEU A 392 14.76 -15.92 -1.89
CA LEU A 392 14.78 -17.33 -1.56
C LEU A 392 14.65 -17.49 -0.04
N LEU A 393 13.96 -18.55 0.38
CA LEU A 393 13.81 -18.89 1.80
C LEU A 393 14.96 -19.79 2.22
N TYR A 394 15.58 -19.53 3.36
CA TYR A 394 16.62 -20.39 3.93
C TYR A 394 16.15 -20.90 5.28
N ALA A 395 16.12 -22.23 5.44
CA ALA A 395 15.82 -22.92 6.68
C ALA A 395 17.12 -23.49 7.26
N ALA A 396 17.65 -22.85 8.31
CA ALA A 396 18.94 -23.19 8.90
C ALA A 396 18.80 -23.92 10.24
N GLY A 397 19.43 -25.10 10.33
CA GLY A 397 19.52 -25.89 11.55
C GLY A 397 18.17 -26.43 12.01
N GLY A 398 17.95 -26.40 13.33
CA GLY A 398 16.75 -26.89 13.99
C GLY A 398 16.95 -28.25 14.66
N TYR A 399 15.83 -28.84 15.07
CA TYR A 399 15.75 -30.12 15.75
C TYR A 399 14.82 -31.06 14.97
N ASP A 400 15.27 -32.28 14.70
CA ASP A 400 14.57 -33.25 13.84
C ASP A 400 13.58 -34.12 14.63
N GLY A 401 13.67 -34.17 15.97
CA GLY A 401 12.76 -34.95 16.82
C GLY A 401 12.94 -36.46 16.74
N ALA A 402 12.82 -37.02 15.54
CA ALA A 402 12.89 -38.45 15.23
C ALA A 402 14.23 -39.08 15.61
N SER A 403 15.33 -38.35 15.40
CA SER A 403 16.69 -38.78 15.75
C SER A 403 17.21 -38.17 17.04
N SER A 404 16.40 -37.35 17.72
CA SER A 404 16.82 -36.47 18.82
C SER A 404 18.08 -35.63 18.50
N SER A 405 18.36 -35.41 17.21
CA SER A 405 19.56 -34.72 16.77
C SER A 405 19.28 -33.27 16.44
N HIS A 406 20.21 -32.42 16.87
CA HIS A 406 20.35 -31.06 16.37
C HIS A 406 20.94 -31.11 14.97
N LEU A 407 20.46 -30.26 14.07
CA LEU A 407 20.84 -30.28 12.65
C LEU A 407 21.88 -29.20 12.35
N ALA A 408 22.86 -29.56 11.51
CA ALA A 408 23.76 -28.62 10.84
C ALA A 408 23.35 -28.37 9.37
N THR A 409 22.40 -29.17 8.86
CA THR A 409 21.94 -29.08 7.49
C THR A 409 21.15 -27.80 7.27
N VAL A 410 21.22 -27.25 6.07
CA VAL A 410 20.48 -26.06 5.66
C VAL A 410 19.84 -26.34 4.31
N GLU A 411 18.58 -25.95 4.16
CA GLU A 411 17.82 -26.11 2.92
C GLU A 411 17.37 -24.74 2.44
N LYS A 412 17.45 -24.51 1.13
CA LYS A 412 16.91 -23.30 0.49
C LYS A 412 15.70 -23.65 -0.37
N TYR A 413 14.66 -22.83 -0.30
CA TYR A 413 13.47 -22.93 -1.12
C TYR A 413 13.49 -21.83 -2.17
N ASP A 414 13.21 -22.23 -3.40
CA ASP A 414 12.94 -21.31 -4.49
C ASP A 414 11.43 -21.32 -4.81
N PRO A 415 10.70 -20.25 -4.44
CA PRO A 415 9.27 -20.14 -4.74
C PRO A 415 8.94 -20.18 -6.22
N LEU A 416 9.89 -19.83 -7.10
CA LEU A 416 9.67 -19.85 -8.55
C LEU A 416 9.75 -21.26 -9.15
N ASN A 417 10.62 -22.10 -8.59
CA ASN A 417 10.78 -23.49 -9.01
C ASN A 417 9.94 -24.46 -8.15
N ASN A 418 9.31 -23.94 -7.09
CA ASN A 418 8.62 -24.69 -6.05
C ASN A 418 9.42 -25.92 -5.58
N ALA A 419 10.69 -25.73 -5.25
CA ALA A 419 11.58 -26.82 -4.90
C ALA A 419 12.53 -26.42 -3.77
N TRP A 420 12.75 -27.37 -2.85
CA TRP A 420 13.80 -27.29 -1.85
C TRP A 420 15.09 -27.90 -2.38
N THR A 421 16.20 -27.25 -2.08
CA THR A 421 17.54 -27.74 -2.41
C THR A 421 18.41 -27.69 -1.17
N ALA A 422 19.08 -28.80 -0.87
CA ALA A 422 20.07 -28.83 0.20
C ALA A 422 21.29 -28.00 -0.23
N ILE A 423 21.78 -27.17 0.69
CA ILE A 423 23.01 -26.40 0.50
C ILE A 423 24.12 -26.92 1.42
N ALA A 424 25.28 -26.27 1.40
CA ALA A 424 26.37 -26.65 2.31
C ALA A 424 25.90 -26.64 3.77
N ASN A 425 26.38 -27.63 4.53
CA ASN A 425 26.09 -27.74 5.96
C ASN A 425 26.86 -26.67 6.75
N MET A 426 26.25 -26.20 7.83
CA MET A 426 26.93 -25.40 8.84
C MET A 426 28.07 -26.19 9.48
N LEU A 427 29.05 -25.47 10.03
CA LEU A 427 30.19 -26.03 10.74
C LEU A 427 29.76 -26.65 12.08
N SER A 428 28.75 -26.07 12.73
CA SER A 428 28.18 -26.57 13.99
C SER A 428 26.68 -26.83 13.87
N ARG A 429 26.23 -27.96 14.43
CA ARG A 429 24.80 -28.24 14.59
C ARG A 429 24.18 -27.30 15.62
N ARG A 430 23.00 -26.76 15.34
CA ARG A 430 22.36 -25.77 16.23
C ARG A 430 20.84 -25.73 16.06
N SER A 431 20.14 -25.50 17.17
CA SER A 431 18.73 -25.14 17.21
C SER A 431 18.53 -23.87 18.03
N SER A 432 17.41 -23.16 17.84
CA SER A 432 17.09 -21.90 18.52
C SER A 432 18.19 -20.83 18.37
N ALA A 433 18.83 -20.80 17.20
CA ALA A 433 19.84 -19.82 16.81
C ALA A 433 19.17 -18.60 16.19
N GLY A 434 19.78 -17.42 16.35
CA GLY A 434 19.36 -16.21 15.64
C GLY A 434 19.88 -16.23 14.21
N VAL A 435 19.03 -15.89 13.25
CA VAL A 435 19.38 -15.87 11.82
C VAL A 435 19.01 -14.52 11.22
N ALA A 436 19.98 -13.88 10.56
CA ALA A 436 19.81 -12.57 9.96
C ALA A 436 20.52 -12.50 8.62
N VAL A 437 20.07 -11.57 7.78
CA VAL A 437 20.71 -11.27 6.49
C VAL A 437 21.35 -9.90 6.56
N LEU A 438 22.64 -9.82 6.23
CA LEU A 438 23.39 -8.57 6.20
C LEU A 438 24.32 -8.55 4.98
N GLU A 439 24.29 -7.46 4.22
CA GLU A 439 25.13 -7.25 3.02
C GLU A 439 25.07 -8.41 2.00
N GLY A 440 23.90 -9.05 1.84
CA GLY A 440 23.70 -10.15 0.90
C GLY A 440 24.25 -11.51 1.36
N MET A 441 24.66 -11.61 2.63
CA MET A 441 25.13 -12.83 3.26
C MET A 441 24.17 -13.26 4.38
N LEU A 442 24.05 -14.57 4.61
CA LEU A 442 23.25 -15.12 5.70
C LEU A 442 24.15 -15.36 6.91
N TYR A 443 23.73 -14.90 8.09
CA TYR A 443 24.44 -15.07 9.34
C TYR A 443 23.60 -15.89 10.30
N VAL A 444 24.24 -16.85 10.96
CA VAL A 444 23.64 -17.67 12.02
C VAL A 444 24.48 -17.54 13.27
N ALA A 445 23.89 -17.02 14.35
CA ALA A 445 24.57 -16.76 15.61
C ALA A 445 23.98 -17.61 16.74
N GLY A 446 24.85 -18.19 17.57
CA GLY A 446 24.49 -18.89 18.79
C GLY A 446 23.56 -20.10 18.58
N GLY A 447 22.63 -20.31 19.50
CA GLY A 447 21.76 -21.48 19.57
C GLY A 447 22.27 -22.55 20.54
N ASN A 448 21.71 -23.75 20.44
CA ASN A 448 22.06 -24.91 21.26
C ASN A 448 22.43 -26.10 20.36
N ASP A 449 23.57 -26.74 20.62
CA ASP A 449 24.07 -27.91 19.89
C ASP A 449 23.59 -29.27 20.46
N GLY A 450 22.78 -29.21 21.52
CA GLY A 450 22.26 -30.35 22.29
C GLY A 450 23.02 -30.62 23.58
N THR A 451 24.19 -30.03 23.75
CA THR A 451 25.03 -30.15 24.94
C THR A 451 25.27 -28.80 25.62
N SER A 452 25.42 -27.72 24.86
CA SER A 452 25.73 -26.40 25.38
C SER A 452 25.16 -25.27 24.51
N CYS A 453 24.95 -24.12 25.14
CA CYS A 453 24.65 -22.89 24.41
C CYS A 453 25.90 -22.40 23.69
N LEU A 454 25.77 -22.08 22.41
CA LEU A 454 26.85 -21.63 21.55
C LEU A 454 26.99 -20.10 21.59
N ASN A 455 28.23 -19.62 21.45
CA ASN A 455 28.54 -18.23 21.09
C ASN A 455 29.13 -18.11 19.67
N SER A 456 29.31 -19.23 18.96
CA SER A 456 29.85 -19.25 17.61
C SER A 456 28.89 -18.62 16.62
N VAL A 457 29.46 -17.92 15.64
CA VAL A 457 28.73 -17.24 14.58
C VAL A 457 29.29 -17.70 13.25
N GLU A 458 28.39 -18.07 12.35
CA GLU A 458 28.74 -18.56 11.02
C GLU A 458 28.08 -17.69 9.97
N ARG A 459 28.84 -17.41 8.90
CA ARG A 459 28.38 -16.65 7.74
C ARG A 459 28.37 -17.55 6.52
N PHE A 460 27.25 -17.56 5.81
CA PHE A 460 27.09 -18.25 4.53
C PHE A 460 27.20 -17.28 3.37
N ASN A 461 28.05 -17.65 2.40
CA ASN A 461 28.15 -16.96 1.13
C ASN A 461 27.38 -17.73 0.05
N PRO A 462 26.28 -17.18 -0.48
CA PRO A 462 25.45 -17.87 -1.47
C PRO A 462 26.21 -18.11 -2.79
N LYS A 463 27.17 -17.26 -3.16
CA LYS A 463 27.90 -17.37 -4.44
C LYS A 463 28.88 -18.54 -4.48
N THR A 464 29.49 -18.83 -3.34
CA THR A 464 30.46 -19.92 -3.20
C THR A 464 29.83 -21.17 -2.60
N ASN A 465 28.61 -21.07 -2.07
CA ASN A 465 27.93 -22.13 -1.33
C ASN A 465 28.81 -22.66 -0.18
N THR A 466 29.42 -21.76 0.59
CA THR A 466 30.30 -22.11 1.71
C THR A 466 29.94 -21.38 2.98
N TRP A 467 30.15 -22.05 4.12
CA TRP A 467 30.06 -21.48 5.46
C TRP A 467 31.44 -21.14 5.99
N GLU A 468 31.55 -19.98 6.62
CA GLU A 468 32.77 -19.49 7.25
C GLU A 468 32.48 -19.08 8.69
N GLY A 469 33.33 -19.51 9.62
CA GLY A 469 33.28 -19.02 11.00
C GLY A 469 33.73 -17.57 11.06
N VAL A 470 32.92 -16.71 11.67
CA VAL A 470 33.28 -15.32 11.99
C VAL A 470 33.53 -15.17 13.49
N ALA A 471 33.90 -13.98 13.94
CA ALA A 471 34.20 -13.76 15.35
C ALA A 471 33.01 -14.18 16.24
N PRO A 472 33.26 -14.99 17.29
CA PRO A 472 32.22 -15.43 18.19
C PRO A 472 31.70 -14.27 19.04
N MET A 473 30.45 -14.38 19.50
CA MET A 473 29.88 -13.48 20.50
C MET A 473 30.64 -13.59 21.83
N ASN A 474 30.61 -12.52 22.63
CA ASN A 474 31.26 -12.54 23.94
C ASN A 474 30.48 -13.41 24.94
N ILE A 475 29.15 -13.46 24.80
CA ILE A 475 28.26 -14.27 25.63
C ILE A 475 27.59 -15.33 24.76
N ARG A 476 27.50 -16.56 25.27
CA ARG A 476 26.72 -17.64 24.63
C ARG A 476 25.23 -17.38 24.75
N ARG A 477 24.46 -17.63 23.69
CA ARG A 477 23.05 -17.24 23.62
C ARG A 477 22.25 -18.26 22.83
N SER A 478 21.16 -18.74 23.41
CA SER A 478 20.06 -19.45 22.73
C SER A 478 18.76 -18.65 22.89
N THR A 479 17.77 -18.88 22.01
CA THR A 479 16.47 -18.17 22.03
C THR A 479 16.57 -16.63 22.07
N HIS A 480 17.67 -16.10 21.54
CA HIS A 480 17.84 -14.67 21.29
C HIS A 480 17.32 -14.33 19.89
N ASP A 481 17.12 -13.05 19.64
CA ASP A 481 16.88 -12.57 18.28
C ASP A 481 18.14 -11.93 17.69
N LEU A 482 18.30 -12.06 16.38
CA LEU A 482 19.39 -11.50 15.61
C LEU A 482 18.82 -10.61 14.51
N VAL A 483 19.12 -9.31 14.57
CA VAL A 483 18.60 -8.34 13.59
C VAL A 483 19.72 -7.56 12.93
N ALA A 484 19.55 -7.21 11.66
CA ALA A 484 20.50 -6.42 10.89
C ALA A 484 20.03 -4.97 10.78
N MET A 485 20.83 -4.01 11.25
CA MET A 485 20.50 -2.58 11.25
C MET A 485 21.75 -1.74 10.98
N ASP A 486 21.66 -0.75 10.09
CA ASP A 486 22.71 0.20 9.73
C ASP A 486 24.09 -0.42 9.39
N GLY A 487 24.09 -1.62 8.80
CA GLY A 487 25.33 -2.33 8.45
C GLY A 487 25.94 -3.16 9.60
N TRP A 488 25.24 -3.30 10.72
CA TRP A 488 25.64 -4.09 11.89
C TRP A 488 24.63 -5.21 12.16
N LEU A 489 25.07 -6.29 12.82
CA LEU A 489 24.14 -7.27 13.41
C LEU A 489 23.99 -6.99 14.90
N TYR A 490 22.80 -7.14 15.44
CA TYR A 490 22.50 -6.98 16.85
C TYR A 490 21.93 -8.29 17.40
N ALA A 491 22.60 -8.86 18.41
CA ALA A 491 22.13 -9.99 19.18
C ALA A 491 21.51 -9.48 20.49
N VAL A 492 20.21 -9.71 20.68
CA VAL A 492 19.42 -9.10 21.75
C VAL A 492 18.85 -10.18 22.68
N GLY A 493 19.20 -10.11 23.97
CA GLY A 493 18.63 -10.99 25.00
C GLY A 493 19.04 -12.46 24.84
N GLY A 494 18.08 -13.35 25.11
CA GLY A 494 18.24 -14.81 25.03
C GLY A 494 18.56 -15.47 26.37
N ASN A 495 19.03 -16.70 26.33
CA ASN A 495 19.46 -17.51 27.47
C ASN A 495 20.88 -18.03 27.26
N ASP A 496 21.75 -17.87 28.25
CA ASP A 496 23.13 -18.40 28.23
C ASP A 496 23.23 -19.88 28.63
N GLY A 497 22.09 -20.53 28.86
CA GLY A 497 21.99 -21.92 29.36
C GLY A 497 21.82 -22.01 30.87
N SER A 498 21.98 -20.89 31.60
CA SER A 498 21.77 -20.80 33.04
C SER A 498 20.77 -19.70 33.42
N SER A 499 20.77 -18.56 32.71
CA SER A 499 19.91 -17.42 33.01
C SER A 499 19.51 -16.65 31.76
N SER A 500 18.32 -16.03 31.82
CA SER A 500 17.90 -15.09 30.79
C SER A 500 18.78 -13.83 30.83
N LEU A 501 19.08 -13.31 29.64
CA LEU A 501 20.00 -12.20 29.42
C LEU A 501 19.23 -10.91 29.13
N ASN A 502 19.79 -9.80 29.55
CA ASN A 502 19.40 -8.46 29.12
C ASN A 502 20.47 -7.77 28.28
N SER A 503 21.63 -8.40 28.12
CA SER A 503 22.77 -7.85 27.39
C SER A 503 22.49 -7.84 25.89
N ILE A 504 23.00 -6.79 25.24
CA ILE A 504 22.92 -6.60 23.79
C ILE A 504 24.36 -6.55 23.26
N GLU A 505 24.62 -7.24 22.17
CA GLU A 505 25.90 -7.18 21.48
C GLU A 505 25.68 -6.79 20.02
N LYS A 506 26.57 -5.95 19.48
CA LYS A 506 26.55 -5.57 18.07
C LYS A 506 27.82 -6.02 17.35
N TYR A 507 27.66 -6.60 16.18
CA TYR A 507 28.74 -7.10 15.34
C TYR A 507 28.98 -6.17 14.16
N ASN A 508 30.25 -5.84 13.94
CA ASN A 508 30.70 -5.14 12.75
C ASN A 508 31.30 -6.15 11.75
N PRO A 509 30.70 -6.34 10.56
CA PRO A 509 31.24 -7.23 9.54
C PRO A 509 32.60 -6.78 8.99
N ARG A 510 32.90 -5.47 8.99
CA ARG A 510 34.15 -4.93 8.44
C ARG A 510 35.35 -5.17 9.34
N SER A 511 35.15 -5.06 10.66
CA SER A 511 36.21 -5.33 11.64
C SER A 511 36.18 -6.76 12.18
N ASN A 512 35.16 -7.55 11.83
CA ASN A 512 34.91 -8.90 12.35
C ASN A 512 35.00 -8.96 13.88
N LYS A 513 34.25 -8.09 14.58
CA LYS A 513 34.25 -7.99 16.05
C LYS A 513 32.87 -7.70 16.61
N TRP A 514 32.60 -8.28 17.78
CA TRP A 514 31.44 -7.99 18.61
C TRP A 514 31.78 -6.93 19.67
N VAL A 515 30.91 -5.95 19.83
CA VAL A 515 31.01 -4.88 20.82
C VAL A 515 29.75 -4.88 21.67
N ALA A 516 29.90 -4.76 22.99
CA ALA A 516 28.76 -4.63 23.88
C ALA A 516 27.99 -3.33 23.59
N ALA A 517 26.68 -3.44 23.48
CA ALA A 517 25.76 -2.30 23.44
C ALA A 517 25.05 -2.17 24.79
N SER A 518 24.34 -1.06 25.00
CA SER A 518 23.59 -0.82 26.23
C SER A 518 22.58 -1.95 26.48
N CYS A 519 22.57 -2.48 27.70
CA CYS A 519 21.68 -3.57 28.08
C CYS A 519 20.22 -3.11 28.14
N MET A 520 19.30 -4.05 27.92
CA MET A 520 17.88 -3.87 28.24
C MET A 520 17.69 -3.74 29.75
N PHE A 521 16.62 -3.06 30.17
CA PHE A 521 16.27 -2.94 31.59
C PHE A 521 15.86 -4.27 32.21
N THR A 522 15.22 -5.15 31.44
CA THR A 522 14.74 -6.45 31.91
C THR A 522 15.37 -7.60 31.13
N ARG A 523 15.60 -8.72 31.81
CA ARG A 523 16.09 -9.97 31.21
C ARG A 523 14.96 -10.64 30.44
N ARG A 524 15.21 -11.05 29.20
CA ARG A 524 14.20 -11.66 28.33
C ARG A 524 14.81 -12.79 27.51
N SER A 525 14.08 -13.89 27.39
CA SER A 525 14.40 -15.04 26.54
C SER A 525 13.23 -15.31 25.59
N SER A 526 13.50 -15.91 24.43
CA SER A 526 12.53 -16.03 23.32
C SER A 526 12.02 -14.66 22.87
N VAL A 527 12.96 -13.72 22.66
CA VAL A 527 12.67 -12.33 22.29
C VAL A 527 12.33 -12.27 20.80
N GLY A 528 11.38 -11.41 20.43
CA GLY A 528 11.19 -10.94 19.07
C GLY A 528 11.56 -9.46 18.98
N VAL A 529 12.40 -9.12 18.01
CA VAL A 529 12.94 -7.77 17.79
C VAL A 529 12.60 -7.34 16.38
N ALA A 530 12.02 -6.14 16.27
CA ALA A 530 11.73 -5.49 15.01
C ALA A 530 12.44 -4.14 14.95
N ILE A 531 12.83 -3.73 13.74
CA ILE A 531 13.44 -2.43 13.49
C ILE A 531 12.37 -1.49 12.95
N LEU A 532 12.28 -0.31 13.55
CA LEU A 532 11.38 0.76 13.13
C LEU A 532 12.18 2.04 12.90
N GLU A 533 12.14 2.56 11.68
CA GLU A 533 12.74 3.84 11.34
C GLU A 533 11.78 4.98 11.72
N LEU A 534 12.21 5.87 12.61
CA LEU A 534 11.43 7.02 13.05
C LEU A 534 12.20 8.31 12.76
N LEU A 535 11.51 9.29 12.17
CA LEU A 535 12.09 10.61 11.89
C LEU A 535 12.38 11.41 13.17
N ASN A 536 11.58 11.21 14.23
CA ASN A 536 11.75 11.86 15.53
C ASN A 536 11.37 10.89 16.65
N PHE A 537 12.35 10.36 17.37
CA PHE A 537 12.11 9.62 18.62
C PHE A 537 12.17 10.61 19.79
N PRO A 538 11.05 10.86 20.51
CA PRO A 538 11.07 11.79 21.62
C PRO A 538 12.04 11.27 22.71
N PRO A 539 12.90 12.14 23.27
CA PRO A 539 13.79 11.72 24.34
C PRO A 539 12.94 11.21 25.53
N PRO A 540 13.38 10.16 26.24
CA PRO A 540 12.63 9.61 27.35
C PRO A 540 12.40 10.73 28.39
N SER A 541 11.13 11.00 28.72
CA SER A 541 10.79 11.74 29.93
C SER A 541 11.37 10.96 31.10
N SER A 542 12.37 11.52 31.77
CA SER A 542 13.01 10.93 32.94
C SER A 542 11.96 10.36 33.89
N PRO A 543 12.08 9.10 34.35
CA PRO A 543 11.13 8.55 35.30
C PRO A 543 11.26 9.33 36.60
N THR A 544 10.25 10.13 36.93
CA THR A 544 10.06 10.62 38.29
C THR A 544 9.83 9.40 39.17
N LEU A 545 10.90 8.94 39.82
CA LEU A 545 10.83 8.09 41.00
C LEU A 545 10.04 8.88 42.06
N SER A 546 8.73 8.65 42.14
CA SER A 546 7.95 9.02 43.31
C SER A 546 8.40 8.13 44.45
N VAL A 547 9.40 8.59 45.20
CA VAL A 547 9.73 8.02 46.51
C VAL A 547 8.52 8.29 47.40
N SER A 548 7.67 7.28 47.57
CA SER A 548 6.63 7.30 48.60
C SER A 548 7.32 7.15 49.95
N SER A 549 7.64 8.28 50.57
CA SER A 549 8.01 8.36 51.98
C SER A 549 6.75 8.15 52.82
N THR A 550 6.46 6.90 53.17
CA THR A 550 5.60 6.57 54.32
C THR A 550 6.43 5.77 55.31
N SER A 551 7.10 6.51 56.19
CA SER A 551 7.55 6.04 57.50
C SER A 551 7.28 7.16 58.50
N LEU A 552 6.19 7.00 59.25
CA LEU A 552 6.10 7.11 60.71
C LEU A 552 4.68 6.73 61.15
#